data_AF-A0A965G7Q0-F1
#
_entry.id   AF-A0A965G7Q0-F1
#
_cell.length_a   1.000
_cell.length_b   1.000
_cell.length_c   1.000
_cell.angle_alpha   90.00
_cell.angle_beta   90.00
_cell.angle_gamma   90.00
#
_symmetry.space_group_name_H-M   'P 1'
#
loop_
_entity.id
_entity.type
_entity.pdbx_description
1 polymer ?
#
loop_
_entity_poly.entity_id
_entity_poly.type
_entity_poly.pdbx_seq_one_letter_code
_entity_poly.pdbx_strand_id
1 'polypeptide(L)'
;MVASRITPLIYCGMRTMEEQAALYAKGRTTEGKIVTKAKAGQSFHNYGLAFDWVPIKPTKKNPNLYDTDWDDETAFRLGEHVGLSFELAAISWETGHLQAAEYATWRDIPRDGVEQKTQPIEVKGFAVKQNKSLVRNQPWSSR
;
A
#
# COMPACT_ATOMS: atom_id res chain seq x y z
N MET A 1 -5.10 30.89 -16.11
CA MET A 1 -5.03 29.88 -15.04
C MET A 1 -4.90 28.52 -15.70
N VAL A 2 -3.74 27.86 -15.62
CA VAL A 2 -3.63 26.45 -16.02
C VAL A 2 -3.98 25.65 -14.77
N ALA A 3 -5.15 25.02 -14.76
CA ALA A 3 -5.47 24.03 -13.74
C ALA A 3 -4.61 22.80 -14.03
N SER A 4 -3.45 22.68 -13.39
CA SER A 4 -2.68 21.44 -13.37
C SER A 4 -3.44 20.40 -12.56
N ARG A 5 -4.47 19.79 -13.17
CA ARG A 5 -5.24 18.70 -12.57
C ARG A 5 -4.37 17.45 -12.62
N ILE A 6 -3.84 17.04 -11.47
CA ILE A 6 -3.29 15.70 -11.30
C ILE A 6 -4.48 14.74 -11.25
N THR A 7 -4.45 13.70 -12.07
CA THR A 7 -5.39 12.58 -11.94
C THR A 7 -4.63 11.43 -11.28
N PRO A 8 -4.92 11.08 -10.03
CA PRO A 8 -4.25 9.97 -9.35
C PRO A 8 -4.94 8.64 -9.64
N LEU A 9 -4.16 7.59 -9.88
CA LEU A 9 -4.59 6.20 -9.79
C LEU A 9 -4.04 5.61 -8.50
N ILE A 10 -4.93 5.18 -7.61
CA ILE A 10 -4.56 4.38 -6.43
C ILE A 10 -4.51 2.92 -6.86
N TYR A 11 -3.35 2.29 -6.77
CA TYR A 11 -3.16 0.91 -7.24
C TYR A 11 -2.87 -0.07 -6.11
N CYS A 12 -2.53 0.41 -4.91
CA CYS A 12 -2.39 -0.42 -3.73
C CYS A 12 -2.91 0.30 -2.48
N GLY A 13 -3.62 -0.44 -1.61
CA GLY A 13 -4.15 0.06 -0.34
C GLY A 13 -3.78 -0.88 0.79
N MET A 14 -4.78 -1.50 1.43
CA MET A 14 -4.53 -2.53 2.44
C MET A 14 -3.83 -3.76 1.82
N ARG A 15 -2.87 -4.32 2.56
CA ARG A 15 -2.13 -5.52 2.19
C ARG A 15 -2.08 -6.48 3.37
N THR A 16 -2.42 -7.73 3.15
CA THR A 16 -2.33 -8.78 4.19
C THR A 16 -0.89 -9.03 4.63
N MET A 17 -0.73 -9.70 5.77
CA MET A 17 0.59 -10.07 6.29
C MET A 17 1.30 -11.02 5.32
N GLU A 18 0.55 -11.96 4.73
CA GLU A 18 1.02 -12.95 3.77
C GLU A 18 1.51 -12.29 2.47
N GLU A 19 0.73 -11.35 1.93
CA GLU A 19 1.14 -10.57 0.75
C GLU A 19 2.40 -9.76 1.00
N GLN A 20 2.51 -9.12 2.17
CA GLN A 20 3.73 -8.39 2.54
C GLN A 20 4.93 -9.32 2.71
N ALA A 21 4.75 -10.50 3.30
CA ALA A 21 5.81 -11.50 3.42
C ALA A 21 6.29 -11.96 2.03
N ALA A 22 5.36 -12.19 1.11
CA ALA A 22 5.66 -12.56 -0.27
C ALA A 22 6.41 -11.44 -1.03
N LEU A 23 6.04 -10.17 -0.84
CA LEU A 23 6.79 -9.04 -1.41
C LEU A 23 8.18 -8.91 -0.80
N TYR A 24 8.33 -9.11 0.51
CA TYR A 24 9.63 -9.08 1.18
C TYR A 24 10.56 -10.20 0.70
N ALA A 25 10.01 -11.37 0.35
CA ALA A 25 10.78 -12.50 -0.17
C ALA A 25 11.46 -12.23 -1.54
N LYS A 26 10.88 -11.35 -2.38
CA LYS A 26 11.42 -11.01 -3.71
C LYS A 26 12.82 -10.42 -3.63
N GLY A 27 13.75 -10.98 -4.41
CA GLY A 27 15.16 -10.62 -4.42
C GLY A 27 15.93 -11.02 -3.16
N ARG A 28 15.33 -11.82 -2.27
CA ARG A 28 15.96 -12.35 -1.05
C ARG A 28 15.92 -13.87 -1.03
N THR A 29 14.73 -14.44 -1.00
CA THR A 29 14.49 -15.90 -0.96
C THR A 29 13.72 -16.39 -2.19
N THR A 30 13.10 -15.49 -2.95
CA THR A 30 12.55 -15.74 -4.27
C THR A 30 13.21 -14.83 -5.29
N GLU A 31 13.19 -15.22 -6.57
CA GLU A 31 13.72 -14.40 -7.65
C GLU A 31 12.97 -13.05 -7.78
N GLY A 32 13.63 -12.10 -8.46
CA GLY A 32 13.10 -10.76 -8.73
C GLY A 32 13.85 -9.64 -8.05
N LYS A 33 13.41 -8.40 -8.28
CA LYS A 33 13.96 -7.21 -7.64
C LYS A 33 13.41 -7.07 -6.22
N ILE A 34 14.22 -6.51 -5.31
CA ILE A 34 13.73 -6.08 -3.99
C ILE A 34 12.77 -4.91 -4.21
N VAL A 35 11.50 -5.12 -3.89
CA VAL A 35 10.44 -4.11 -4.02
C VAL A 35 9.99 -3.50 -2.70
N THR A 36 10.42 -4.07 -1.57
CA THR A 36 10.12 -3.52 -0.24
C THR A 36 11.23 -3.84 0.76
N LYS A 37 11.40 -2.94 1.73
CA LYS A 37 12.28 -3.12 2.90
C LYS A 37 11.52 -3.60 4.14
N ALA A 38 10.20 -3.48 4.15
CA ALA A 38 9.35 -3.83 5.29
C ALA A 38 8.99 -5.32 5.29
N LYS A 39 9.17 -5.99 6.43
CA LYS A 39 8.59 -7.33 6.66
C LYS A 39 7.08 -7.23 6.91
N ALA A 40 6.40 -8.38 6.94
CA ALA A 40 5.03 -8.46 7.43
C ALA A 40 4.91 -7.80 8.82
N GLY A 41 3.93 -6.91 8.98
CA GLY A 41 3.69 -6.13 10.19
C GLY A 41 4.55 -4.88 10.33
N GLN A 42 5.49 -4.64 9.42
CA GLN A 42 6.34 -3.45 9.41
C GLN A 42 5.92 -2.41 8.37
N SER A 43 4.88 -2.69 7.59
CA SER A 43 4.31 -1.78 6.58
C SER A 43 2.97 -1.23 7.05
N PHE A 44 2.71 0.06 6.83
CA PHE A 44 1.43 0.70 7.13
C PHE A 44 0.27 0.12 6.31
N HIS A 45 0.56 -0.46 5.13
CA HIS A 45 -0.44 -1.21 4.35
C HIS A 45 -1.03 -2.39 5.14
N ASN A 46 -0.27 -3.00 6.06
CA ASN A 46 -0.76 -4.10 6.91
C ASN A 46 -1.82 -3.68 7.93
N TYR A 47 -2.01 -2.38 8.10
CA TYR A 47 -2.95 -1.77 9.04
C TYR A 47 -4.02 -0.95 8.32
N GLY A 48 -4.02 -0.94 6.97
CA GLY A 48 -4.94 -0.09 6.19
C GLY A 48 -4.67 1.40 6.33
N LEU A 49 -3.46 1.78 6.75
CA LEU A 49 -3.06 3.17 7.01
C LEU A 49 -2.13 3.74 5.93
N ALA A 50 -2.07 3.09 4.76
CA ALA A 50 -1.29 3.56 3.63
C ALA A 50 -1.90 3.17 2.29
N PHE A 51 -1.54 3.93 1.27
CA PHE A 51 -1.83 3.61 -0.13
C PHE A 51 -0.67 4.04 -1.03
N ASP A 52 -0.56 3.34 -2.16
CA ASP A 52 0.35 3.69 -3.24
C ASP A 52 -0.46 4.23 -4.42
N TRP A 53 0.01 5.34 -4.98
CA TRP A 53 -0.62 6.01 -6.10
C TRP A 53 0.38 6.38 -7.19
N VAL A 54 -0.14 6.66 -8.38
CA VAL A 54 0.64 7.12 -9.53
C VAL A 54 -0.20 8.15 -10.32
N PRO A 55 0.39 9.24 -10.83
CA PRO A 55 -0.31 10.13 -11.75
C PRO A 55 -0.61 9.39 -13.06
N ILE A 56 -1.75 9.68 -13.67
CA ILE A 56 -2.12 9.15 -14.98
C ILE A 56 -2.37 10.28 -15.97
N LYS A 57 -2.01 10.02 -17.24
CA LYS A 57 -2.23 10.93 -18.36
C LYS A 57 -3.02 10.24 -19.47
N PRO A 58 -3.87 10.96 -20.22
CA PRO A 58 -4.53 10.38 -21.38
C PRO A 58 -3.52 9.79 -22.35
N THR A 59 -3.82 8.63 -22.92
CA THR A 59 -2.93 8.03 -23.93
C THR A 59 -2.90 8.90 -25.19
N LYS A 60 -1.77 8.88 -25.90
CA LYS A 60 -1.65 9.58 -27.19
C LYS A 60 -2.61 9.03 -28.26
N LYS A 61 -3.07 7.78 -28.10
CA LYS A 61 -3.87 7.05 -29.10
C LYS A 61 -5.38 7.22 -28.88
N ASN A 62 -5.81 7.34 -27.63
CA ASN A 62 -7.22 7.47 -27.26
C ASN A 62 -7.34 8.30 -25.97
N PRO A 63 -8.01 9.47 -26.02
CA PRO A 63 -8.17 10.33 -24.86
C PRO A 63 -9.08 9.75 -23.76
N ASN A 64 -9.81 8.65 -24.03
CA ASN A 64 -10.60 7.91 -23.05
C ASN A 64 -9.82 6.79 -22.35
N LEU A 65 -8.55 6.59 -22.72
CA LEU A 65 -7.64 5.65 -22.06
C LEU A 65 -6.55 6.45 -21.36
N TYR A 66 -5.96 5.87 -20.31
CA TYR A 66 -4.92 6.51 -19.52
C TYR A 66 -3.68 5.62 -19.40
N ASP A 67 -2.50 6.23 -19.49
CA ASP A 67 -1.21 5.62 -19.18
C ASP A 67 -0.71 6.13 -17.82
N THR A 68 -0.05 5.26 -17.06
CA THR A 68 0.65 5.65 -15.83
C THR A 68 1.87 6.53 -16.16
N ASP A 69 2.04 7.63 -15.44
CA ASP A 69 3.14 8.57 -15.64
C ASP A 69 4.18 8.48 -14.50
N TRP A 70 4.92 7.37 -14.47
CA TRP A 70 5.91 7.09 -13.42
C TRP A 70 7.05 8.12 -13.35
N ASP A 71 7.25 8.90 -14.41
CA ASP A 71 8.33 9.88 -14.53
C ASP A 71 7.88 11.31 -14.14
N ASP A 72 6.61 11.52 -13.77
CA ASP A 72 6.11 12.84 -13.37
C ASP A 72 6.44 13.17 -11.90
N GLU A 73 7.72 13.47 -11.65
CA GLU A 73 8.22 13.87 -10.33
C GLU A 73 7.48 15.10 -9.76
N THR A 74 7.00 15.99 -10.64
CA THR A 74 6.28 17.20 -10.20
C THR A 74 4.93 16.81 -9.60
N ALA A 75 4.20 15.90 -10.26
CA ALA A 75 2.95 15.39 -9.73
C ALA A 75 3.16 14.66 -8.40
N PHE A 76 4.19 13.81 -8.28
CA PHE A 76 4.50 13.14 -7.01
C PHE A 76 4.75 14.15 -5.88
N ARG A 77 5.64 15.13 -6.07
CA ARG A 77 5.93 16.17 -5.06
C ARG A 77 4.69 16.97 -4.68
N LEU A 78 3.83 17.30 -5.65
CA LEU A 78 2.60 18.03 -5.36
C LEU A 78 1.61 17.15 -4.60
N GLY A 79 1.49 15.87 -4.95
CA GLY A 79 0.65 14.91 -4.23
C GLY A 79 1.13 14.67 -2.79
N GLU A 80 2.43 14.59 -2.55
CA GLU A 80 3.02 14.55 -1.21
C GLU A 80 2.66 15.81 -0.41
N HIS A 81 2.81 16.99 -1.01
CA HIS A 81 2.46 18.26 -0.37
C HIS A 81 0.97 18.37 -0.02
N VAL A 82 0.09 17.95 -0.94
CA VAL A 82 -1.36 17.89 -0.71
C VAL A 82 -1.68 16.88 0.39
N GLY A 83 -1.00 15.73 0.42
CA GLY A 83 -1.15 14.70 1.44
C GLY A 83 -0.99 15.23 2.87
N LEU A 84 -0.09 16.20 3.09
CA LEU A 84 0.09 16.83 4.40
C LEU A 84 -1.21 17.48 4.94
N SER A 85 -2.07 18.00 4.06
CA SER A 85 -3.36 18.60 4.44
C SER A 85 -4.40 17.56 4.88
N PHE A 86 -4.14 16.28 4.61
CA PHE A 86 -4.94 15.12 5.01
C PHE A 86 -4.26 14.28 6.08
N GLU A 87 -3.27 14.84 6.79
CA GLU A 87 -2.50 14.12 7.82
C GLU A 87 -1.82 12.87 7.27
N LEU A 88 -1.36 12.93 6.01
CA LEU A 88 -0.56 11.89 5.38
C LEU A 88 0.90 12.33 5.25
N ALA A 89 1.81 11.37 5.28
CA ALA A 89 3.24 11.56 5.07
C ALA A 89 3.76 10.58 4.01
N ALA A 90 4.66 11.07 3.17
CA ALA A 90 5.43 10.25 2.25
C ALA A 90 6.66 9.66 2.94
N ILE A 91 7.23 8.60 2.36
CA ILE A 91 8.48 8.01 2.84
C ILE A 91 9.58 8.14 1.79
N SER A 92 10.81 8.40 2.24
CA SER A 92 11.92 8.80 1.36
C SER A 92 12.44 7.73 0.40
N TRP A 93 11.96 6.49 0.50
CA TRP A 93 12.46 5.36 -0.29
C TRP A 93 11.39 4.68 -1.16
N GLU A 94 10.15 5.19 -1.17
CA GLU A 94 9.04 4.63 -1.95
C GLU A 94 8.20 5.77 -2.55
N THR A 95 8.52 6.15 -3.79
CA THR A 95 7.79 7.20 -4.53
C THR A 95 6.33 6.79 -4.73
N GLY A 96 5.41 7.71 -4.46
CA GLY A 96 3.98 7.46 -4.58
C GLY A 96 3.35 6.75 -3.38
N HIS A 97 4.11 6.46 -2.33
CA HIS A 97 3.58 5.95 -1.06
C HIS A 97 3.14 7.10 -0.15
N LEU A 98 1.91 7.05 0.34
CA LEU A 98 1.41 7.92 1.39
C LEU A 98 0.83 7.09 2.54
N GLN A 99 1.17 7.46 3.76
CA GLN A 99 0.73 6.79 4.98
C GLN A 99 0.26 7.79 6.03
N ALA A 100 -0.57 7.35 6.97
CA ALA A 100 -1.00 8.17 8.09
C ALA A 100 0.19 8.78 8.85
N ALA A 101 0.16 10.09 9.06
CA ALA A 101 1.20 10.84 9.77
C ALA A 101 1.03 10.80 11.30
N GLU A 102 -0.09 10.27 11.80
CA GLU A 102 -0.38 10.09 13.22
C GLU A 102 0.68 9.24 13.94
N TYR A 103 1.26 8.26 13.23
CA TYR A 103 2.25 7.34 13.78
C TYR A 103 3.63 7.57 13.14
N ALA A 104 4.65 7.80 13.97
CA ALA A 104 6.01 8.03 13.48
C ALA A 104 6.62 6.74 12.88
N THR A 105 6.28 5.59 13.43
CA THR A 105 6.71 4.29 12.92
C THR A 105 5.63 3.23 13.09
N TRP A 106 5.74 2.11 12.37
CA TRP A 106 4.84 0.96 12.49
C TRP A 106 4.80 0.37 13.90
N ARG A 107 5.80 0.70 14.74
CA ARG A 107 5.84 0.29 16.15
C ARG A 107 4.83 1.04 17.02
N ASP A 108 4.42 2.23 16.61
CA ASP A 108 3.52 3.10 17.37
C ASP A 108 2.05 2.80 17.06
N ILE A 109 1.78 2.03 16.00
CA ILE A 109 0.42 1.62 15.63
C ILE A 109 -0.14 0.68 16.71
N PRO A 110 -1.29 1.02 17.34
CA PRO A 110 -1.90 0.17 18.35
C PRO A 110 -2.25 -1.21 17.77
N ARG A 111 -1.72 -2.28 18.37
CA ARG A 111 -2.00 -3.67 17.94
C ARG A 111 -3.26 -4.25 18.56
N ASP A 112 -3.73 -3.62 19.63
CA ASP A 112 -4.74 -4.19 20.53
C ASP A 112 -6.18 -3.83 20.11
N GLY A 113 -6.36 -3.16 18.96
CA GLY A 113 -7.67 -2.74 18.45
C GLY A 113 -7.88 -2.90 16.94
N VAL A 114 -6.84 -3.26 16.18
CA VAL A 114 -6.98 -3.64 14.77
C VAL A 114 -7.24 -5.14 14.71
N GLU A 115 -8.47 -5.55 15.02
CA GLU A 115 -8.96 -6.83 14.52
C GLU A 115 -8.78 -6.78 13.00
N GLN A 116 -7.86 -7.57 12.45
CA GLN A 116 -7.80 -7.81 11.02
C GLN A 116 -9.11 -8.51 10.66
N LYS A 117 -10.17 -7.73 10.45
CA LYS A 117 -11.45 -8.21 9.94
C LYS A 117 -11.18 -8.62 8.50
N THR A 118 -10.69 -9.84 8.32
CA THR A 118 -10.96 -10.61 7.12
C THR A 118 -12.47 -10.78 7.08
N GLN A 119 -13.17 -9.80 6.52
CA GLN A 119 -14.55 -10.01 6.14
C GLN A 119 -14.51 -11.08 5.05
N PRO A 120 -15.14 -12.25 5.24
CA PRO A 120 -15.32 -13.15 4.12
C PRO A 120 -16.15 -12.39 3.08
N ILE A 121 -15.56 -12.16 1.91
CA ILE A 121 -16.32 -11.70 0.75
C ILE A 121 -17.23 -12.87 0.39
N GLU A 122 -18.52 -12.80 0.73
CA GLU A 122 -19.51 -13.74 0.22
C GLU A 122 -19.68 -13.53 -1.29
N VAL A 123 -18.83 -14.17 -2.07
CA VAL A 123 -19.07 -14.33 -3.50
C VAL A 123 -20.12 -15.44 -3.64
N LYS A 124 -21.38 -15.05 -3.84
CA LYS A 124 -22.46 -16.01 -4.14
C LYS A 124 -22.06 -16.85 -5.36
N GLY A 125 -21.80 -18.14 -5.15
CA GLY A 125 -21.60 -19.12 -6.22
C GLY A 125 -20.31 -19.92 -6.20
N PHE A 126 -19.36 -19.67 -5.29
CA PHE A 126 -18.14 -20.49 -5.17
C PHE A 126 -17.98 -21.05 -3.76
N ALA A 127 -17.93 -22.39 -3.65
CA ALA A 127 -17.70 -23.07 -2.38
C ALA A 127 -16.28 -22.80 -1.88
N VAL A 128 -16.15 -21.95 -0.86
CA VAL A 128 -14.87 -21.76 -0.14
C VAL A 128 -14.72 -22.92 0.83
N LYS A 129 -13.74 -23.80 0.60
CA LYS A 129 -13.32 -24.77 1.62
C LYS A 129 -12.73 -23.99 2.79
N GLN A 130 -13.24 -24.24 3.99
CA GLN A 130 -12.69 -23.68 5.21
C GLN A 130 -11.25 -24.15 5.37
N ASN A 131 -10.29 -23.26 5.11
CA ASN A 131 -8.93 -23.46 5.60
C ASN A 131 -8.94 -23.15 7.10
N LYS A 132 -8.70 -24.19 7.91
CA LYS A 132 -8.37 -24.02 9.33
C LYS A 132 -7.27 -22.96 9.42
N SER A 133 -7.52 -21.91 10.20
CA SER A 133 -6.50 -20.93 10.58
C SER A 133 -5.25 -21.68 11.04
N LEU A 134 -4.16 -21.51 10.30
CA LEU A 134 -2.82 -21.97 10.69
C LEU A 134 -2.12 -20.96 11.61
N VAL A 135 -2.78 -19.85 11.95
CA VAL A 135 -2.19 -18.81 12.79
C VAL A 135 -2.40 -19.17 14.26
N ARG A 136 -1.58 -20.11 14.73
CA ARG A 136 -1.28 -20.21 16.17
C ARG A 136 -0.27 -19.11 16.50
N ASN A 137 -0.63 -18.25 17.45
CA ASN A 137 0.24 -17.39 18.27
C ASN A 137 1.62 -17.10 17.65
N GLN A 138 1.72 -16.04 16.86
CA GLN A 138 2.94 -15.66 16.17
C GLN A 138 3.69 -14.55 16.96
N PRO A 139 4.90 -14.81 17.50
CA PRO A 139 5.58 -14.03 18.54
C PRO A 139 6.54 -12.97 17.99
N TRP A 140 6.14 -12.19 16.99
CA TRP A 140 7.07 -11.30 16.26
C TRP A 140 7.39 -9.98 16.98
N SER A 141 7.06 -9.83 18.26
CA SER A 141 7.36 -8.64 19.07
C SER A 141 8.72 -8.66 19.76
N SER A 142 9.58 -9.66 19.53
CA SER A 142 10.90 -9.70 20.17
C SER A 142 12.05 -9.60 19.15
N ARG A 143 12.51 -8.37 18.91
CA ARG A 143 13.92 -7.90 18.85
C ARG A 143 14.02 -6.51 18.23
#